data_AF-A0A2P8ABI4-F1
#
_entry.id   AF-A0A2P8ABI4-F1
#
_cell.length_a   1.000
_cell.length_b   1.000
_cell.length_c   1.000
_cell.angle_alpha   90.00
_cell.angle_beta   90.00
_cell.angle_gamma   90.00
#
_symmetry.space_group_name_H-M   'P 1'
#
loop_
_entity.id
_entity.type
_entity.pdbx_description
1 polymer ?
#
loop_
_entity_poly.entity_id
_entity_poly.type
_entity_poly.pdbx_seq_one_letter_code
_entity_poly.pdbx_strand_id
1 'polypeptide(L)'
;MGSGPRPVLFLTSPEYGQANVVLATAQQLARAGVSHLVLPIWWDTYEYAERAKYHRIGAIGNAGVAPAVDADQFGSELLLVLGDKEIKRNAAAIGAACKRRGEGREIAAAEVASWAQAFESWPEKGGPWKSKLSKQRDGVNGDLAWLQ
;
A
#
# COMPACT_ATOMS: atom_id res chain seq x y z
N MET A 1 -29.09 13.80 15.34
CA MET A 1 -28.33 14.30 14.18
C MET A 1 -26.99 14.81 14.68
N GLY A 2 -25.91 14.08 14.43
CA GLY A 2 -24.59 14.47 14.90
C GLY A 2 -23.53 13.75 14.10
N SER A 3 -23.25 14.21 12.88
CA SER A 3 -22.03 13.80 12.21
C SER A 3 -20.97 14.84 12.50
N GLY A 4 -20.08 14.52 13.44
CA GLY A 4 -18.85 15.28 13.63
C GLY A 4 -18.07 15.41 12.31
N PRO A 5 -17.16 16.39 12.22
CA PRO A 5 -16.43 16.69 10.99
C PRO A 5 -15.78 15.40 10.48
N ARG A 6 -16.09 15.06 9.23
CA ARG A 6 -15.60 13.84 8.57
C ARG A 6 -14.26 14.20 7.94
N PRO A 7 -13.12 13.81 8.54
CA PRO A 7 -11.84 14.21 7.98
C PRO A 7 -11.66 13.49 6.64
N VAL A 8 -11.62 14.26 5.56
CA VAL A 8 -11.11 13.81 4.27
C VAL A 8 -9.88 14.66 4.01
N LEU A 9 -8.72 14.00 4.00
CA LEU A 9 -7.46 14.63 3.70
C LEU A 9 -7.22 14.56 2.20
N PHE A 10 -7.10 15.73 1.58
CA PHE A 10 -6.69 15.89 0.19
C PHE A 10 -5.17 15.95 0.13
N LEU A 11 -4.57 15.14 -0.74
CA LEU A 11 -3.16 15.27 -1.09
C LEU A 11 -3.06 15.58 -2.58
N THR A 12 -2.64 16.80 -2.87
CA THR A 12 -2.25 17.20 -4.22
C THR A 12 -1.08 18.15 -4.07
N SER A 13 0.08 17.80 -4.65
CA SER A 13 0.98 18.73 -5.36
C SER A 13 2.31 18.10 -5.79
N PRO A 14 2.96 18.66 -6.83
CA PRO A 14 3.53 17.92 -7.95
C PRO A 14 5.06 18.08 -8.04
N GLU A 15 5.72 18.23 -6.90
CA GLU A 15 7.16 18.53 -6.88
C GLU A 15 7.99 17.25 -6.97
N TYR A 16 8.96 17.25 -7.88
CA TYR A 16 9.96 16.18 -8.04
C TYR A 16 10.57 15.83 -6.67
N GLY A 17 10.45 14.56 -6.27
CA GLY A 17 11.05 14.04 -5.03
C GLY A 17 10.10 13.85 -3.84
N GLN A 18 8.82 14.24 -3.95
CA GLN A 18 7.85 14.14 -2.84
C GLN A 18 7.10 12.80 -2.76
N ALA A 19 7.39 11.83 -3.64
CA ALA A 19 6.69 10.53 -3.67
C ALA A 19 6.71 9.81 -2.31
N ASN A 20 7.84 9.88 -1.59
CA ASN A 20 7.98 9.29 -0.26
C ASN A 20 7.02 9.90 0.76
N VAL A 21 6.81 11.22 0.73
CA VAL A 21 5.90 11.92 1.65
C VAL A 21 4.45 11.56 1.33
N VAL A 22 4.12 11.46 0.04
CA VAL A 22 2.79 11.03 -0.41
C VAL A 22 2.50 9.61 0.09
N LEU A 23 3.42 8.66 -0.14
CA LEU A 23 3.27 7.27 0.30
C LEU A 23 3.24 7.12 1.82
N ALA A 24 4.07 7.88 2.55
CA ALA A 24 4.06 7.89 4.02
C ALA A 24 2.73 8.43 4.56
N THR A 25 2.19 9.48 3.95
CA THR A 25 0.90 10.05 4.35
C THR A 25 -0.24 9.10 4.01
N ALA A 26 -0.21 8.49 2.83
CA ALA A 26 -1.12 7.42 2.40
C ALA A 26 -1.16 6.25 3.41
N GLN A 27 0.00 5.77 3.85
CA GLN A 27 0.10 4.77 4.91
C GLN A 27 -0.55 5.27 6.21
N GLN A 28 -0.25 6.51 6.61
CA GLN A 28 -0.80 7.10 7.84
C GLN A 28 -2.34 7.22 7.78
N LEU A 29 -2.90 7.56 6.62
CA LEU A 29 -4.34 7.64 6.40
C LEU A 29 -5.00 6.26 6.49
N ALA A 30 -4.43 5.26 5.83
CA ALA A 30 -4.89 3.88 5.93
C ALA A 30 -4.85 3.39 7.39
N ARG A 31 -3.78 3.71 8.13
CA ARG A 31 -3.65 3.39 9.57
C ARG A 31 -4.69 4.11 10.43
N ALA A 32 -4.97 5.37 10.13
CA ALA A 32 -6.01 6.14 10.82
C ALA A 32 -7.43 5.65 10.48
N GLY A 33 -7.58 4.84 9.43
CA GLY A 33 -8.87 4.38 8.92
C GLY A 33 -9.65 5.47 8.22
N VAL A 34 -8.95 6.41 7.58
CA VAL A 34 -9.53 7.56 6.89
C VAL A 34 -9.62 7.25 5.40
N SER A 35 -10.82 7.39 4.85
CA SER A 35 -11.06 7.31 3.41
C SER A 35 -10.43 8.51 2.70
N HIS A 36 -9.75 8.28 1.58
CA HIS A 36 -8.94 9.30 0.92
C HIS A 36 -9.06 9.25 -0.60
N LEU A 37 -8.86 10.39 -1.25
CA LEU A 37 -8.84 10.54 -2.71
C LEU A 37 -7.38 10.78 -3.14
N VAL A 38 -6.89 10.01 -4.10
CA VAL A 38 -5.50 10.08 -4.56
C VAL A 38 -5.45 10.74 -5.94
N LEU A 39 -4.53 11.69 -6.11
CA LEU A 39 -4.18 12.28 -7.39
C LEU A 39 -2.75 11.85 -7.77
N PRO A 40 -2.58 10.64 -8.34
CA PRO A 40 -1.27 10.15 -8.74
C PRO A 40 -0.67 10.96 -9.89
N ILE A 41 0.65 11.06 -9.86
CA ILE A 41 1.48 11.72 -10.89
C ILE A 41 2.67 10.82 -11.27
N TRP A 42 3.25 10.12 -10.29
CA TRP A 42 4.39 9.21 -10.45
C TRP A 42 3.95 7.76 -10.45
N TRP A 43 4.74 6.88 -11.08
CA TRP A 43 4.47 5.45 -11.16
C TRP A 43 4.11 4.82 -9.81
N ASP A 44 4.92 5.06 -8.78
CA ASP A 44 4.69 4.52 -7.42
C ASP A 44 3.37 5.01 -6.81
N THR A 45 2.98 6.26 -7.12
CA THR A 45 1.71 6.82 -6.65
C THR A 45 0.50 6.23 -7.37
N TYR A 46 0.64 5.81 -8.63
CA TYR A 46 -0.41 5.07 -9.33
C TYR A 46 -0.64 3.69 -8.73
N GLU A 47 0.43 2.97 -8.39
CA GLU A 47 0.30 1.67 -7.73
C GLU A 47 -0.48 1.79 -6.43
N TYR A 48 -0.18 2.81 -5.61
CA TYR A 48 -0.96 3.07 -4.41
C TYR A 48 -2.40 3.46 -4.71
N ALA A 49 -2.62 4.35 -5.67
CA ALA A 49 -3.97 4.82 -6.05
C ALA A 49 -4.87 3.65 -6.49
N GLU A 50 -4.33 2.73 -7.29
CA GLU A 50 -5.03 1.50 -7.68
C GLU A 50 -5.28 0.57 -6.50
N ARG A 51 -4.31 0.40 -5.58
CA ARG A 51 -4.53 -0.38 -4.35
C ARG A 51 -5.62 0.23 -3.46
N ALA A 52 -5.65 1.55 -3.30
CA ALA A 52 -6.66 2.24 -2.50
C ALA A 52 -8.07 2.04 -3.10
N LYS A 53 -8.17 2.10 -4.43
CA LYS A 53 -9.41 1.82 -5.17
C LYS A 53 -9.81 0.34 -5.08
N TYR A 54 -8.87 -0.58 -5.27
CA TYR A 54 -9.08 -2.03 -5.19
C TYR A 54 -9.60 -2.46 -3.82
N HIS A 55 -9.00 -1.95 -2.74
CA HIS A 55 -9.45 -2.20 -1.37
C HIS A 55 -10.70 -1.40 -0.98
N ARG A 56 -11.24 -0.58 -1.89
CA ARG A 56 -12.42 0.27 -1.67
C ARG A 56 -12.27 1.11 -0.40
N ILE A 57 -11.10 1.71 -0.20
CA ILE A 57 -10.84 2.66 0.91
C ILE A 57 -10.64 4.08 0.41
N GLY A 58 -10.58 4.26 -0.91
CA GLY A 58 -10.38 5.53 -1.57
C GLY A 58 -10.70 5.43 -3.06
N ALA A 59 -10.41 6.51 -3.78
CA ALA A 59 -10.59 6.58 -5.23
C ALA A 59 -9.45 7.38 -5.88
N ILE A 60 -9.44 7.41 -7.21
CA ILE A 60 -8.44 8.12 -8.02
C ILE A 60 -9.12 9.33 -8.65
N GLY A 61 -8.70 10.53 -8.27
CA GLY A 61 -9.40 11.77 -8.66
C GLY A 61 -9.08 12.30 -10.06
N ASN A 62 -8.11 11.71 -10.77
CA ASN A 62 -7.69 12.16 -12.11
C ASN A 62 -7.39 11.02 -13.09
N ALA A 63 -7.96 9.82 -12.89
CA ALA A 63 -7.59 8.63 -13.68
C ALA A 63 -7.73 8.80 -15.21
N GLY A 64 -8.59 9.71 -15.68
CA GLY A 64 -8.84 9.91 -17.11
C GLY A 64 -7.98 10.99 -17.77
N VAL A 65 -7.36 11.87 -16.97
CA VAL A 65 -6.63 13.04 -17.46
C VAL A 65 -5.27 13.23 -16.79
N ALA A 66 -4.82 12.23 -16.04
CA ALA A 66 -3.57 12.33 -15.30
C ALA A 66 -2.38 12.63 -16.23
N PRO A 67 -1.44 13.51 -15.83
CA PRO A 67 -1.28 14.10 -14.50
C PRO A 67 -2.14 15.35 -14.25
N ALA A 68 -2.93 15.81 -15.22
CA ALA A 68 -3.84 16.94 -15.04
C ALA A 68 -5.05 16.57 -14.14
N VAL A 69 -5.92 17.53 -13.89
CA VAL A 69 -7.16 17.33 -13.12
C VAL A 69 -8.33 17.91 -13.93
N ASP A 70 -9.35 17.09 -14.12
CA ASP A 70 -10.64 17.48 -14.67
C ASP A 70 -11.61 17.72 -13.52
N ALA A 71 -12.31 18.85 -13.53
CA ALA A 71 -13.11 19.29 -12.38
C ALA A 71 -14.32 18.37 -12.14
N ASP A 72 -14.95 17.88 -13.21
CA ASP A 72 -16.15 17.04 -13.13
C ASP A 72 -15.78 15.64 -12.65
N GLN A 73 -14.73 15.04 -13.20
CA GLN A 73 -14.19 13.76 -12.73
C GLN A 73 -13.80 13.86 -11.25
N PHE A 74 -13.01 14.87 -10.90
CA PHE A 74 -12.54 15.06 -9.52
C PHE A 74 -13.70 15.25 -8.55
N GLY A 75 -14.67 16.10 -8.89
CA GLY A 75 -15.83 16.36 -8.06
C GLY A 75 -16.68 15.12 -7.84
N SER A 76 -16.90 14.32 -8.89
CA SER A 76 -17.64 13.06 -8.80
C SER A 76 -16.96 12.05 -7.87
N GLU A 77 -15.66 11.80 -8.06
CA GLU A 77 -14.89 10.85 -7.25
C GLU A 77 -14.78 11.32 -5.79
N LEU A 78 -14.67 12.63 -5.58
CA LEU A 78 -14.69 13.20 -4.24
C LEU A 78 -16.04 12.94 -3.53
N LEU A 79 -17.15 13.20 -4.21
CA LEU A 79 -18.49 12.95 -3.66
C LEU A 79 -18.71 11.47 -3.38
N LEU A 80 -18.16 10.58 -4.21
CA LEU A 80 -18.18 9.14 -3.97
C LEU A 80 -17.48 8.79 -2.66
N VAL A 81 -16.22 9.20 -2.47
CA VAL A 81 -15.45 8.93 -1.25
C VAL A 81 -16.11 9.54 -0.01
N LEU A 82 -16.70 10.72 -0.14
CA LEU A 82 -17.43 11.40 0.95
C LEU A 82 -18.80 10.80 1.24
N GLY A 83 -19.47 10.21 0.27
CA GLY A 83 -20.86 9.73 0.38
C GLY A 83 -20.96 8.25 0.71
N ASP A 84 -20.03 7.45 0.19
CA ASP A 84 -20.10 5.99 0.26
C ASP A 84 -19.80 5.47 1.68
N LYS A 85 -20.77 4.77 2.26
CA LYS A 85 -20.66 4.17 3.61
C LYS A 85 -19.75 2.95 3.62
N GLU A 86 -19.69 2.20 2.53
CA GLU A 86 -18.83 1.04 2.39
C GLU A 86 -17.36 1.45 2.32
N ILE A 87 -17.03 2.50 1.57
CA ILE A 87 -15.66 3.02 1.50
C ILE A 87 -15.14 3.38 2.90
N LYS A 88 -15.97 4.08 3.68
CA LYS A 88 -15.64 4.46 5.06
C LYS A 88 -15.52 3.26 5.99
N ARG A 89 -16.43 2.29 5.87
CA ARG A 89 -16.40 1.06 6.66
C ARG A 89 -15.13 0.27 6.39
N ASN A 90 -14.72 0.16 5.12
CA ASN A 90 -13.52 -0.56 4.72
C ASN A 90 -12.26 0.17 5.22
N ALA A 91 -12.20 1.49 5.07
CA ALA A 91 -11.11 2.30 5.61
C ALA A 91 -10.98 2.09 7.14
N ALA A 92 -12.09 2.19 7.88
CA ALA A 92 -12.11 1.94 9.33
C ALA A 92 -11.67 0.51 9.68
N ALA A 93 -12.07 -0.50 8.90
CA ALA A 93 -11.67 -1.88 9.09
C ALA A 93 -10.16 -2.09 8.89
N ILE A 94 -9.57 -1.44 7.87
CA ILE A 94 -8.12 -1.45 7.66
C ILE A 94 -7.40 -0.77 8.82
N GLY A 95 -7.84 0.43 9.24
CA GLY A 95 -7.25 1.12 10.38
C GLY A 95 -7.30 0.30 11.67
N ALA A 96 -8.41 -0.40 11.91
CA ALA A 96 -8.55 -1.33 13.04
C ALA A 96 -7.62 -2.55 12.91
N ALA A 97 -7.43 -3.08 11.70
CA ALA A 97 -6.51 -4.18 11.45
C ALA A 97 -5.04 -3.77 11.70
N CYS A 98 -4.63 -2.59 11.24
CA CYS A 98 -3.31 -2.03 11.49
C CYS A 98 -3.03 -1.88 12.99
N LYS A 99 -3.99 -1.36 13.76
CA LYS A 99 -3.86 -1.21 15.22
C LYS A 99 -3.76 -2.56 15.95
N ARG A 100 -4.47 -3.59 15.50
CA ARG A 100 -4.47 -4.92 16.15
C ARG A 100 -3.19 -5.72 15.90
N ARG A 101 -2.64 -5.65 14.69
CA ARG A 101 -1.50 -6.49 14.27
C ARG A 101 -0.15 -5.85 14.57
N GLY A 102 -0.12 -4.57 14.93
CA GLY A 102 1.12 -3.80 15.08
C GLY A 102 1.59 -3.19 13.76
N GLU A 103 2.62 -2.35 13.83
CA GLU A 103 3.14 -1.65 12.66
C GLU A 103 3.92 -2.63 11.76
N GLY A 104 3.49 -2.80 10.50
CA GLY A 104 4.15 -3.73 9.57
C GLY A 104 5.65 -3.47 9.41
N ARG A 105 6.09 -2.20 9.51
CA ARG A 105 7.52 -1.85 9.50
C ARG A 105 8.28 -2.36 10.72
N GLU A 106 7.64 -2.41 11.89
CA GLU A 106 8.24 -2.93 13.12
C GLU A 106 8.33 -4.46 13.07
N ILE A 107 7.29 -5.12 12.56
CA ILE A 107 7.30 -6.57 12.33
C ILE A 107 8.42 -6.94 11.34
N ALA A 108 8.50 -6.23 10.22
CA ALA A 108 9.54 -6.46 9.22
C ALA A 108 10.95 -6.18 9.80
N ALA A 109 11.12 -5.09 10.54
CA ALA A 109 12.40 -4.75 11.17
C ALA A 109 12.81 -5.80 12.22
N ALA A 110 11.88 -6.27 13.05
CA ALA A 110 12.13 -7.32 14.04
C ALA A 110 12.52 -8.64 13.36
N GLU A 111 11.86 -9.00 12.27
CA GLU A 111 12.18 -10.18 11.48
C GLU A 111 13.59 -10.05 10.87
N VAL A 112 13.88 -8.94 10.18
CA VAL A 112 15.22 -8.68 9.61
C VAL A 112 16.31 -8.72 10.68
N ALA A 113 16.07 -8.12 11.85
CA ALA A 113 17.01 -8.15 12.98
C ALA A 113 17.22 -9.58 13.50
N SER A 114 16.16 -10.38 13.63
CA SER A 114 16.23 -11.79 14.01
C SER A 114 17.10 -12.60 13.04
N TRP A 115 16.89 -12.41 11.73
CA TRP A 115 17.72 -13.05 10.70
C TRP A 115 19.17 -12.60 10.74
N ALA A 116 19.44 -11.31 10.98
CA ALA A 116 20.80 -10.78 11.09
C ALA A 116 21.56 -11.36 12.30
N GLN A 117 20.91 -11.46 13.46
CA GLN A 117 21.49 -12.07 14.66
C GLN A 117 21.73 -13.57 14.49
N ALA A 118 20.78 -14.27 13.86
CA ALA A 118 20.96 -15.68 13.51
C ALA A 118 22.15 -15.87 12.54
N PHE A 119 22.37 -14.90 11.64
CA PHE A 119 23.51 -14.90 10.71
C PHE A 119 24.86 -14.67 11.40
N GLU A 120 24.94 -13.85 12.46
CA GLU A 120 26.17 -13.72 13.26
C GLU A 120 26.52 -14.99 14.04
N SER A 121 25.50 -15.75 14.48
CA SER A 121 25.68 -17.05 15.14
C SER A 121 25.89 -18.23 14.17
N TRP A 122 26.11 -17.96 12.88
CA TRP A 122 26.06 -18.96 11.81
C TRP A 122 27.36 -19.75 11.70
N PRO A 123 27.32 -21.11 11.75
CA PRO A 123 28.52 -21.90 11.57
C PRO A 123 29.01 -21.76 10.12
N GLU A 124 30.31 -21.46 9.93
CA GLU A 124 30.95 -21.21 8.63
C GLU A 124 30.80 -22.35 7.60
N LYS A 125 30.29 -23.51 8.00
CA LYS A 125 30.15 -24.69 7.15
C LYS A 125 28.68 -25.05 6.87
N GLY A 126 28.09 -24.34 5.92
CA GLY A 126 26.96 -24.85 5.12
C GLY A 126 25.62 -24.89 5.83
N GLY A 127 25.05 -23.72 6.10
CA GLY A 127 23.74 -23.64 6.76
C GLY A 127 22.54 -24.04 5.89
N PRO A 128 21.34 -24.12 6.51
CA PRO A 128 20.16 -24.86 6.01
C PRO A 128 19.53 -24.35 4.71
N TRP A 129 20.02 -23.24 4.14
CA TRP A 129 19.55 -22.74 2.85
C TRP A 129 20.13 -23.52 1.66
N LYS A 130 21.29 -24.19 1.78
CA LYS A 130 21.82 -25.02 0.68
C LYS A 130 20.85 -26.16 0.30
N SER A 131 20.20 -26.76 1.30
CA SER A 131 19.18 -27.79 1.09
C SER A 131 17.81 -27.24 0.66
N LYS A 132 17.49 -25.98 0.98
CA LYS A 132 16.24 -25.33 0.53
C LYS A 132 16.37 -24.74 -0.88
N LEU A 133 17.51 -24.16 -1.22
CA LEU A 133 17.81 -23.66 -2.57
C LEU A 133 17.98 -24.80 -3.58
N SER A 134 18.45 -25.99 -3.18
CA SER A 134 18.44 -27.17 -4.07
C SER A 134 17.01 -27.62 -4.37
N LYS A 135 16.16 -27.74 -3.34
CA LYS A 135 14.73 -28.09 -3.50
C LYS A 135 13.94 -27.05 -4.30
N GLN A 136 14.30 -25.78 -4.22
CA GLN A 136 13.65 -24.72 -4.97
C GLN A 136 14.16 -24.65 -6.42
N ARG A 137 15.40 -25.06 -6.70
CA ARG A 137 15.90 -25.23 -8.08
C ARG A 137 15.24 -26.39 -8.82
N ASP A 138 14.95 -27.49 -8.11
CA ASP A 138 14.31 -28.66 -8.72
C ASP A 138 12.82 -28.43 -9.07
N GLY A 139 12.16 -27.44 -8.43
CA GLY A 139 10.78 -27.05 -8.74
C GLY A 139 10.62 -26.00 -9.84
N VAL A 140 11.69 -25.32 -10.26
CA VAL A 140 11.62 -24.25 -11.28
C VAL A 140 11.97 -24.77 -12.68
N ASN A 141 12.57 -25.96 -12.79
CA ASN A 141 12.93 -26.55 -14.09
C ASN A 141 11.78 -27.33 -14.77
N GLY A 142 10.62 -27.46 -14.11
CA GLY A 142 9.47 -28.21 -14.63
C GLY A 142 8.49 -27.40 -15.51
N ASP A 143 8.49 -26.07 -15.43
CA ASP A 143 7.43 -25.22 -16.00
C ASP A 143 7.89 -24.23 -17.08
N LEU A 144 9.05 -24.45 -17.71
CA LEU A 144 9.54 -23.64 -18.84
C LEU A 144 9.34 -24.30 -20.22
N ALA A 145 8.43 -25.26 -20.34
CA ALA A 145 8.10 -25.93 -21.60
C ALA A 145 7.26 -25.08 -22.59
N TRP A 146 6.96 -23.81 -22.27
CA TRP A 146 6.09 -22.94 -23.09
C TRP A 146 6.83 -21.76 -23.76
N LEU A 147 8.16 -21.78 -23.77
CA LEU A 147 9.00 -20.80 -24.49
C LEU A 147 9.92 -21.51 -25.49
N GLN A 148 9.31 -22.22 -26.44
CA GLN A 148 9.89 -22.57 -27.74
C GLN A 148 8.90 -22.25 -28.85
#